data_AF-A0ABD5LYM2-F1
#
_entry.id   AF-A0ABD5LYM2-F1
#
_cell.length_a   1.000
_cell.length_b   1.000
_cell.length_c   1.000
_cell.angle_alpha   90.00
_cell.angle_beta   90.00
_cell.angle_gamma   90.00
#
_symmetry.space_group_name_H-M   'P 1'
#
loop_
_entity.id
_entity.type
_entity.pdbx_description
1 polymer ?
#
loop_
_entity_poly.entity_id
_entity_poly.type
_entity_poly.pdbx_seq_one_letter_code
_entity_poly.pdbx_strand_id
1 'polypeptide(L)' 'MEKLVYSRATAVFVLTSLLRDDIISQYQVTTPITIVPDGVDLYAADSNKDSHRDITATTNNVTEVLYLGSLHKWKGSPP' A
#
# COMPACT_ATOMS: atom_id res chain seq x y z
N MET A 1 -19.62 7.70 -13.82
CA MET A 1 -19.41 8.82 -12.87
C MET A 1 -17.94 9.14 -12.68
N GLU A 2 -17.06 8.18 -12.36
CA GLU A 2 -15.61 8.44 -12.19
C GLU A 2 -14.93 9.08 -13.40
N LYS A 3 -15.19 8.60 -14.63
CA LYS A 3 -14.65 9.22 -15.86
C LYS A 3 -14.88 10.73 -15.88
N LEU A 4 -16.07 11.18 -15.50
CA LEU A 4 -16.42 12.59 -15.48
C LEU A 4 -15.60 13.36 -14.44
N VAL A 5 -15.34 12.77 -13.27
CA VAL A 5 -14.51 13.35 -12.22
C VAL A 5 -13.07 13.49 -12.73
N TYR A 6 -12.48 12.40 -13.24
CA TYR A 6 -11.13 12.42 -13.78
C TYR A 6 -10.97 13.42 -14.93
N SER A 7 -11.92 13.47 -15.87
CA SER A 7 -11.87 14.40 -17.01
C SER A 7 -12.07 15.88 -16.63
N ARG A 8 -12.64 16.19 -15.47
CA ARG A 8 -12.89 17.57 -15.03
C ARG A 8 -11.91 18.08 -13.98
N ALA A 9 -11.10 17.20 -13.40
CA ALA A 9 -10.04 17.59 -12.50
C ALA A 9 -8.94 18.34 -13.26
N THR A 10 -8.27 19.29 -12.60
CA THR A 10 -7.08 19.96 -13.15
C THR A 10 -5.90 18.98 -13.26
N ALA A 11 -5.77 18.10 -12.26
CA ALA A 11 -4.79 17.03 -12.20
C ALA A 11 -5.34 15.91 -11.31
N VAL A 12 -4.83 14.69 -11.50
CA VAL A 12 -5.11 13.53 -10.66
C VAL A 12 -3.81 13.07 -10.01
N PHE A 13 -3.84 12.84 -8.69
CA PHE A 13 -2.72 12.26 -7.96
C PHE A 13 -3.04 10.79 -7.65
N VAL A 14 -2.08 9.90 -7.90
CA VAL A 14 -2.25 8.45 -7.70
C VAL A 14 -1.06 7.84 -6.99
N LEU A 15 -1.27 6.74 -6.27
CA LEU A 15 -0.22 6.11 -5.46
C LEU A 15 0.85 5.39 -6.30
N THR A 16 0.49 4.84 -7.46
CA THR A 16 1.37 3.99 -8.27
C THR A 16 1.21 4.24 -9.76
N SER A 17 2.23 3.86 -10.55
CA SER A 17 2.14 3.86 -12.01
C SER A 17 1.09 2.90 -12.54
N LEU A 18 0.90 1.74 -11.89
CA LEU A 18 -0.12 0.77 -12.29
C LEU A 18 -1.52 1.37 -12.22
N LEU A 19 -1.84 2.08 -11.13
CA LEU A 19 -3.13 2.76 -11.00
C LEU A 19 -3.32 3.86 -12.05
N ARG A 20 -2.27 4.62 -12.37
CA ARG A 20 -2.31 5.60 -13.48
C ARG A 20 -2.66 4.91 -14.79
N ASP A 21 -1.96 3.83 -15.11
CA ASP A 21 -2.08 3.14 -16.39
C ASP A 21 -3.47 2.48 -16.52
N ASP A 22 -4.00 1.92 -15.42
CA ASP A 22 -5.37 1.42 -15.34
C ASP A 22 -6.40 2.53 -15.58
N ILE A 23 -6.23 3.71 -14.96
CA ILE A 23 -7.15 4.84 -15.15
C ILE A 23 -7.15 5.30 -16.61
N ILE A 24 -5.98 5.42 -17.24
CA ILE A 24 -5.84 5.82 -18.64
C ILE A 24 -6.50 4.77 -19.55
N SER A 25 -6.21 3.49 -19.33
CA SER A 25 -6.74 2.39 -20.13
C SER A 25 -8.26 2.27 -20.02
N GLN A 26 -8.80 2.31 -18.80
CA GLN A 26 -10.21 2.06 -18.52
C GLN A 26 -11.10 3.27 -18.81
N TYR A 27 -10.64 4.47 -18.47
CA TYR A 27 -11.48 5.69 -18.58
C TYR A 27 -11.10 6.58 -19.77
N GLN A 28 -9.92 6.37 -20.40
CA GLN A 28 -9.47 7.10 -21.59
C GLN A 28 -9.46 8.62 -21.36
N VAL A 29 -8.93 9.04 -20.20
CA VAL A 29 -8.82 10.46 -19.83
C VAL A 29 -7.44 11.00 -20.19
N THR A 30 -7.39 12.28 -20.59
CA THR A 30 -6.15 12.98 -20.94
C THR A 30 -5.68 13.94 -19.82
N THR A 31 -6.41 13.99 -18.71
CA THR A 31 -6.07 14.80 -17.54
C THR A 31 -4.67 14.44 -17.05
N PRO A 32 -3.81 15.42 -16.73
CA PRO A 32 -2.50 15.14 -16.17
C PRO A 32 -2.59 14.28 -14.90
N ILE A 33 -1.83 13.18 -14.85
CA ILE A 33 -1.76 12.29 -13.69
C ILE A 33 -0.34 12.28 -13.13
N THR A 34 -0.19 12.60 -11.86
CA THR A 34 1.08 12.59 -11.13
C THR A 34 1.10 11.45 -10.11
N ILE A 35 2.21 10.70 -10.07
CA ILE A 35 2.39 9.61 -9.10
C ILE A 35 2.94 10.21 -7.80
N VAL A 36 2.21 10.01 -6.71
CA VAL A 36 2.53 10.46 -5.36
C VAL A 36 2.32 9.28 -4.41
N PRO A 37 3.34 8.43 -4.19
CA PRO A 37 3.25 7.29 -3.28
C PRO A 37 3.11 7.74 -1.83
N ASP A 38 2.51 6.90 -0.99
CA ASP A 38 2.44 7.13 0.45
C ASP A 38 3.84 7.11 1.09
N GLY A 39 4.06 8.03 2.02
CA GLY A 39 5.25 8.03 2.88
C GLY A 39 5.07 7.11 4.09
N VAL A 40 6.19 6.76 4.72
CA VAL A 40 6.22 6.06 6.01
C VAL A 40 7.07 6.86 7.00
N ASP A 41 6.60 6.97 8.24
CA ASP A 41 7.41 7.52 9.33
C ASP A 41 8.43 6.47 9.78
N LEU A 42 9.70 6.72 9.43
CA LEU A 42 10.79 5.80 9.75
C LEU A 42 11.10 5.75 11.25
N TYR A 43 10.86 6.82 12.01
CA TYR A 43 11.11 6.81 13.45
C TYR A 43 10.10 5.93 14.18
N ALA A 44 8.83 6.03 13.80
CA ALA A 44 7.78 5.17 14.33
C ALA A 44 7.95 3.71 13.88
N ALA A 45 8.42 3.47 12.65
CA ALA A 45 8.70 2.11 12.16
C ALA A 45 9.86 1.45 12.90
N ASP A 46 10.84 2.23 13.39
CA ASP A 46 12.04 1.73 14.04
C ASP A 46 11.89 1.49 15.55
N SER A 47 10.91 2.13 16.19
CA SER A 47 10.80 2.23 17.65
C SER A 47 10.60 0.90 18.40
N ASN A 48 10.39 -0.22 17.70
CA ASN A 48 10.06 -1.52 18.29
C ASN A 48 11.13 -2.60 18.08
N LYS A 49 12.33 -2.25 17.61
CA LYS A 49 13.42 -3.22 17.38
C LYS A 49 13.85 -3.97 18.64
N ASP A 50 13.87 -3.33 19.80
CA ASP A 50 14.38 -3.93 21.05
C ASP A 50 13.30 -4.67 21.85
N SER A 51 12.01 -4.32 21.70
CA SER A 51 10.91 -4.93 22.46
C SER A 51 10.56 -6.36 21.99
N HIS A 52 10.92 -6.73 20.76
CA HIS A 52 10.76 -8.10 20.23
C HIS A 52 11.81 -9.09 20.75
N ARG A 53 12.89 -8.60 21.36
CA ARG A 53 14.03 -9.43 21.82
C ARG A 53 13.73 -10.20 23.11
N ASP A 54 12.78 -9.72 23.92
CA ASP A 54 12.40 -10.37 25.18
C ASP A 54 11.33 -11.47 25.01
N ILE A 55 10.54 -11.44 23.93
CA ILE A 55 9.55 -12.51 23.64
C ILE A 55 10.25 -13.74 23.04
N THR A 56 11.37 -13.54 22.35
CA THR A 56 12.11 -14.60 21.64
C THR A 56 13.13 -15.35 22.52
N ALA A 57 13.40 -14.90 23.75
CA ALA A 57 14.35 -15.57 24.65
C ALA A 57 13.83 -16.91 25.22
N THR A 58 12.56 -17.27 25.03
CA THR A 58 11.93 -18.45 25.67
C THR A 58 11.49 -19.59 24.75
N THR A 59 11.71 -19.54 23.43
CA THR A 59 11.23 -20.62 22.54
C THR A 59 12.19 -20.90 21.38
N ASN A 60 12.92 -22.01 21.51
CA ASN A 60 13.54 -22.84 20.46
C ASN A 60 13.34 -22.35 19.01
N ASN A 61 14.34 -21.73 18.36
CA ASN A 61 14.47 -21.50 16.90
C ASN A 61 13.17 -21.52 16.06
N VAL A 62 12.15 -20.75 16.43
CA VAL A 62 10.91 -20.64 15.65
C VAL A 62 11.08 -19.51 14.63
N THR A 63 10.88 -19.81 13.35
CA THR A 63 10.76 -18.78 12.32
C THR A 63 9.37 -18.16 12.39
N GLU A 64 9.28 -16.86 12.66
CA GLU A 64 8.03 -16.12 12.71
C GLU A 64 7.73 -15.43 11.37
N VAL A 65 6.45 -15.35 11.00
CA VAL A 65 5.96 -14.61 9.83
C VAL A 65 4.90 -13.62 10.29
N LEU A 66 5.15 -12.32 10.09
CA LEU A 66 4.22 -11.25 10.42
C LEU A 66 3.47 -10.79 9.16
N TYR A 67 2.13 -10.88 9.19
CA TYR A 67 1.25 -10.33 8.17
C TYR A 67 0.46 -9.16 8.73
N LEU A 68 0.61 -7.98 8.13
CA LEU A 68 -0.13 -6.77 8.49
C LEU A 68 -1.01 -6.34 7.31
N GLY A 69 -2.32 -6.56 7.43
CA GLY A 69 -3.28 -6.15 6.41
C GLY A 69 -4.68 -6.72 6.65
N SER A 70 -5.67 -6.14 5.97
CA SER A 70 -7.03 -6.70 5.88
C SER A 70 -7.03 -8.10 5.24
N LEU A 71 -7.86 -9.03 5.71
CA LEU A 71 -7.91 -10.42 5.20
C LEU A 71 -8.76 -10.59 3.93
N HIS A 72 -8.60 -9.68 2.95
CA HIS A 72 -9.27 -9.83 1.66
C HIS A 72 -8.62 -10.90 0.79
N LYS A 73 -9.44 -11.67 0.06
CA LYS A 73 -8.99 -12.80 -0.78
C LYS A 73 -7.91 -12.43 -1.80
N TRP A 74 -7.98 -11.23 -2.38
CA TRP A 74 -7.00 -10.76 -3.37
C TRP A 74 -5.60 -10.53 -2.79
N LYS A 75 -5.43 -10.59 -1.46
CA LYS A 75 -4.14 -10.49 -0.77
C LYS A 75 -3.47 -11.85 -0.53
N GLY A 76 -4.04 -12.94 -1.04
CA GLY A 76 -3.44 -14.28 -0.96
C GLY A 76 -3.49 -14.96 0.41
N SER A 77 -4.16 -14.35 1.40
CA SER A 77 -4.44 -15.04 2.68
C SER A 77 -5.45 -16.16 2.43
N PRO A 78 -5.19 -17.39 2.90
CA PRO A 78 -6.19 -18.45 2.87
C PRO A 78 -7.43 -18.06 3.69
N PRO A 79 -8.62 -18.61 3.35
CA PRO A 79 -9.85 -18.41 4.12
C PRO A 79 -9.77 -19.00 5.53
#